data_AF-A0A1F8T5Y9-F1
#
_entry.id   AF-A0A1F8T5Y9-F1
#
_cell.length_a   1.000
_cell.length_b   1.000
_cell.length_c   1.000
_cell.angle_alpha   90.00
_cell.angle_beta   90.00
_cell.angle_gamma   90.00
#
_symmetry.space_group_name_H-M   'P 1'
#
loop_
_entity.id
_entity.type
_entity.pdbx_description
1 polymer ?
#
loop_
_entity_poly.entity_id
_entity_poly.type
_entity_poly.pdbx_seq_one_letter_code
_entity_poly.pdbx_strand_id
1 'polypeptide(L)'
;MNWESSLILAALMFVVALAVVRTEPRTRRWILIVLPLPTAILVYRWVRYKATWLELGVAFAAGALGYLVWWFLLGRRLPPPRGSTTRVWTKEDPF
;
A
#
# COMPACT_ATOMS: atom_id res chain seq x y z
N MET A 1 10.28 -3.59 24.18
CA MET A 1 9.53 -3.36 22.95
C MET A 1 9.86 -1.96 22.45
N ASN A 2 10.43 -1.80 21.27
CA ASN A 2 10.76 -0.48 20.71
C ASN A 2 9.56 0.05 19.92
N TRP A 3 8.73 0.86 20.59
CA TRP A 3 7.46 1.34 20.04
C TRP A 3 7.63 2.24 18.81
N GLU A 4 8.72 3.00 18.73
CA GLU A 4 9.04 3.82 17.56
C GLU A 4 9.24 2.96 16.32
N SER A 5 10.00 1.88 16.44
CA SER A 5 10.27 0.94 15.35
C SER A 5 8.99 0.27 14.86
N SER A 6 8.12 -0.16 15.79
CA SER A 6 6.82 -0.76 15.48
C SER A 6 5.87 0.23 14.78
N LEU A 7 5.83 1.49 15.22
CA LEU A 7 5.01 2.53 14.60
C LEU A 7 5.47 2.83 13.17
N ILE A 8 6.79 2.94 12.95
CA ILE A 8 7.36 3.17 11.61
C ILE A 8 7.01 2.01 10.68
N LEU A 9 7.16 0.76 11.14
CA LEU A 9 6.80 -0.43 10.37
C LEU A 9 5.31 -0.48 10.03
N ALA A 10 4.45 -0.17 11.00
CA ALA A 10 3.00 -0.13 10.80
C ALA A 10 2.61 0.94 9.76
N ALA A 11 3.16 2.14 9.87
CA ALA A 11 2.93 3.23 8.92
C ALA A 11 3.43 2.87 7.52
N LEU A 12 4.60 2.26 7.42
CA LEU A 12 5.20 1.85 6.16
C LEU A 12 4.37 0.74 5.49
N MET A 13 3.91 -0.25 6.24
CA MET A 13 3.00 -1.28 5.73
C MET A 13 1.65 -0.70 5.28
N PHE A 14 1.11 0.26 6.04
CA PHE A 14 -0.12 0.96 5.69
C PHE A 14 0.02 1.73 4.37
N VAL A 15 1.10 2.49 4.19
CA VAL A 15 1.38 3.25 2.96
C VAL A 15 1.56 2.33 1.77
N VAL A 16 2.31 1.22 1.92
CA VAL A 16 2.48 0.23 0.87
C VAL A 16 1.14 -0.41 0.48
N ALA A 17 0.30 -0.75 1.46
CA ALA A 17 -1.03 -1.28 1.20
C ALA A 17 -1.91 -0.29 0.42
N LEU A 18 -1.92 0.99 0.83
CA LEU A 18 -2.63 2.05 0.10
C LEU A 18 -2.13 2.20 -1.33
N ALA A 19 -0.81 2.26 -1.52
CA ALA A 19 -0.20 2.39 -2.83
C ALA A 19 -0.62 1.25 -3.75
N VAL A 20 -0.52 0.00 -3.28
CA VAL A 20 -0.91 -1.19 -4.05
C VAL A 20 -2.40 -1.19 -4.43
N VAL A 21 -3.28 -0.74 -3.53
CA VAL A 21 -4.74 -0.74 -3.75
C VAL A 21 -5.16 0.40 -4.69
N ARG A 22 -4.48 1.55 -4.64
CA ARG A 22 -4.80 2.73 -5.45
C ARG A 22 -4.08 2.77 -6.80
N THR A 23 -3.22 1.78 -7.08
CA THR A 23 -2.57 1.65 -8.38
C THR A 23 -3.52 1.04 -9.40
N GLU A 24 -3.47 1.52 -10.63
CA GLU A 24 -4.19 0.93 -11.76
C GLU A 24 -3.89 -0.56 -11.95
N PRO A 25 -4.89 -1.38 -12.32
CA PRO A 25 -4.72 -2.84 -12.42
C PRO A 25 -3.64 -3.26 -13.41
N ARG A 26 -3.39 -2.47 -14.47
CA ARG A 26 -2.35 -2.74 -15.47
C ARG A 26 -0.93 -2.58 -14.91
N THR A 27 -0.72 -1.57 -14.07
CA THR A 27 0.58 -1.24 -13.46
C THR A 27 0.73 -1.92 -12.09
N ARG A 28 -0.36 -2.41 -11.49
CA ARG A 28 -0.40 -3.06 -10.18
C ARG A 28 0.55 -4.25 -10.09
N ARG A 29 0.67 -5.06 -11.15
CA ARG A 29 1.61 -6.20 -11.16
C ARG A 29 3.07 -5.75 -11.03
N TRP A 30 3.45 -4.65 -11.70
CA TRP A 30 4.78 -4.07 -11.59
C TRP A 30 5.02 -3.43 -10.23
N ILE A 31 4.04 -2.69 -9.71
CA ILE A 31 4.14 -2.08 -8.38
C ILE A 31 4.22 -3.13 -7.28
N LEU A 32 3.55 -4.28 -7.43
CA LEU A 32 3.68 -5.43 -6.54
C LEU A 32 5.10 -6.04 -6.52
N ILE A 33 5.90 -5.86 -7.57
CA ILE A 33 7.28 -6.36 -7.60
C ILE A 33 8.25 -5.28 -7.08
N VAL A 34 8.05 -4.04 -7.50
CA VAL A 34 8.99 -2.94 -7.21
C VAL A 34 8.84 -2.39 -5.80
N LEU A 35 7.64 -2.48 -5.20
CA LEU A 35 7.38 -1.88 -3.89
C LEU A 35 7.31 -2.92 -2.76
N PRO A 36 6.27 -3.79 -2.64
CA PRO A 36 6.11 -4.61 -1.45
C PRO A 36 7.17 -5.72 -1.36
N LEU A 37 7.71 -6.19 -2.48
CA LEU A 37 8.70 -7.27 -2.50
C LEU A 37 10.04 -6.84 -1.87
N PRO A 38 10.71 -5.75 -2.31
CA PRO A 38 11.91 -5.28 -1.64
C PRO A 38 11.62 -4.80 -0.21
N THR A 39 10.46 -4.19 0.03
CA THR A 39 10.08 -3.80 1.38
C THR A 39 9.96 -5.01 2.31
N ALA A 40 9.33 -6.10 1.87
CA ALA A 40 9.22 -7.32 2.65
C ALA A 40 10.59 -7.96 2.93
N ILE A 41 11.50 -7.94 1.96
CA ILE A 41 12.89 -8.43 2.13
C ILE A 41 13.63 -7.60 3.20
N LEU A 42 13.52 -6.27 3.14
CA LEU A 42 14.16 -5.38 4.11
C LEU A 42 13.60 -5.58 5.52
N VAL A 43 12.28 -5.65 5.64
CA VAL A 43 11.59 -5.91 6.92
C VAL A 43 12.00 -7.28 7.46
N TYR A 44 12.02 -8.33 6.64
CA TYR A 44 12.45 -9.66 7.06
C TYR A 44 13.90 -9.67 7.55
N ARG A 45 14.84 -9.05 6.81
CA ARG A 45 16.24 -8.94 7.24
C ARG A 45 16.38 -8.17 8.55
N TRP A 46 15.64 -7.08 8.71
CA TRP A 46 15.65 -6.26 9.92
C TRP A 46 15.12 -7.02 11.14
N VAL A 47 13.97 -7.71 11.01
CA VAL A 47 13.39 -8.51 12.09
C VAL A 47 14.29 -9.67 12.48
N ARG A 48 14.91 -10.32 11.49
CA ARG A 48 15.89 -11.40 11.74
C ARG A 48 17.13 -10.87 12.47
N TYR A 49 17.62 -9.68 12.12
CA TYR A 49 18.78 -9.06 12.76
C TYR A 49 18.50 -8.67 14.22
N LYS A 50 17.33 -8.09 14.51
CA LYS A 50 16.95 -7.72 15.89
C LYS A 50 16.23 -8.81 16.69
N ALA A 51 15.98 -9.98 16.09
CA ALA A 51 15.20 -11.08 16.66
C ALA A 51 13.81 -10.69 17.21
N THR A 52 13.17 -9.67 16.63
CA THR A 52 11.97 -9.02 17.19
C THR A 52 10.69 -9.36 16.43
N TRP A 53 10.39 -10.66 16.34
CA TRP A 53 9.24 -11.18 15.59
C TRP A 53 7.88 -10.72 16.13
N LEU A 54 7.76 -10.54 17.45
CA LEU A 54 6.54 -10.03 18.08
C LEU A 54 6.26 -8.57 17.69
N GLU A 55 7.28 -7.73 17.60
CA GLU A 55 7.14 -6.34 17.16
C GLU A 55 6.65 -6.25 15.71
N LEU A 56 7.10 -7.17 14.85
CA LEU A 56 6.59 -7.29 13.49
C LEU A 56 5.10 -7.64 13.46
N GLY A 57 4.68 -8.62 14.27
CA GLY A 57 3.28 -9.04 14.35
C GLY A 57 2.37 -7.89 14.81
N VAL A 58 2.79 -7.14 15.83
CA VAL A 58 2.06 -5.96 16.32
C VAL A 58 2.01 -4.86 15.26
N ALA A 59 3.13 -4.57 14.58
CA ALA A 59 3.19 -3.57 13.53
C ALA A 59 2.30 -3.94 12.33
N PHE A 60 2.30 -5.21 11.92
CA PHE A 60 1.44 -5.72 10.85
C PHE A 60 -0.04 -5.60 11.21
N ALA A 61 -0.42 -6.02 12.43
CA ALA A 61 -1.78 -5.91 12.91
C ALA A 61 -2.24 -4.43 12.98
N ALA A 62 -1.38 -3.54 13.48
CA ALA A 62 -1.67 -2.11 13.55
C ALA A 62 -1.83 -1.48 12.16
N GLY A 63 -0.94 -1.81 11.22
CA GLY A 63 -1.03 -1.34 9.83
C GLY A 63 -2.29 -1.85 9.12
N ALA A 64 -2.65 -3.12 9.32
CA ALA A 64 -3.87 -3.71 8.77
C ALA A 64 -5.13 -3.06 9.36
N LEU A 65 -5.16 -2.81 10.66
CA LEU A 65 -6.26 -2.14 11.33
C LEU A 65 -6.42 -0.70 10.86
N GLY A 66 -5.31 0.04 10.71
CA GLY A 66 -5.30 1.37 10.12
C GLY A 66 -5.84 1.36 8.68
N TYR A 67 -5.46 0.37 7.87
CA TYR A 67 -5.97 0.19 6.51
C TYR A 67 -7.48 -0.03 6.50
N LEU A 68 -8.00 -0.90 7.37
CA LEU A 68 -9.43 -1.16 7.49
C LEU A 68 -10.20 0.11 7.88
N VAL A 69 -9.71 0.85 8.88
CA VAL A 69 -10.31 2.11 9.30
C VAL A 69 -10.37 3.10 8.13
N TRP A 70 -9.26 3.31 7.43
CA TRP A 70 -9.23 4.18 6.25
C TRP A 70 -10.19 3.69 5.16
N TRP A 71 -10.26 2.38 4.91
CA TRP A 71 -11.14 1.79 3.90
C TRP A 71 -12.62 2.05 4.23
N PHE A 72 -13.01 1.83 5.48
CA PHE A 72 -14.36 2.10 5.97
C PHE A 72 -14.71 3.59 5.97
N LEU A 73 -13.77 4.50 6.22
CA LEU A 73 -14.05 5.92 6.26
C LEU A 73 -14.06 6.57 4.87
N LEU A 74 -13.05 6.27 4.05
CA LEU A 74 -12.75 6.99 2.81
C LEU A 74 -12.68 6.04 1.60
N GLY A 75 -12.01 4.91 1.74
CA GLY A 75 -11.71 3.99 0.63
C GLY A 75 -12.95 3.54 -0.14
N ARG A 76 -14.04 3.20 0.56
CA ARG A 76 -15.31 2.77 -0.06
C ARG A 76 -16.00 3.83 -0.92
N ARG A 77 -15.69 5.12 -0.72
CA ARG A 77 -16.30 6.24 -1.46
C ARG A 77 -15.48 6.66 -2.67
N LEU A 78 -14.24 6.20 -2.79
CA LEU A 78 -13.35 6.59 -3.87
C LEU A 78 -13.65 5.76 -5.12
N PRO A 79 -13.75 6.40 -6.30
CA PRO A 79 -13.90 5.65 -7.54
C PRO A 79 -12.70 4.73 -7.78
N PRO A 80 -12.90 3.61 -8.49
CA PRO A 80 -11.82 2.70 -8.85
C PRO A 80 -10.77 3.46 -9.69
N PRO A 81 -9.47 3.11 -9.60
CA PRO A 81 -8.43 3.70 -10.44
C PRO A 81 -8.76 3.40 -11.92
N ARG A 82 -9.18 4.42 -12.68
CA ARG A 82 -9.49 4.32 -14.10
C ARG A 82 -8.36 4.96 -14.90
N GLY A 83 -7.69 4.17 -15.73
CA GLY A 83 -6.61 4.66 -16.61
C GLY A 83 -7.06 5.21 -17.96
N SER A 84 -8.35 5.57 -18.12
CA SER A 84 -8.95 5.84 -19.44
C SER A 84 -9.62 7.21 -19.59
N THR A 85 -9.37 8.19 -18.71
CA THR A 85 -10.05 9.50 -18.82
C THR A 85 -9.28 10.52 -19.67
N THR A 86 -8.25 10.12 -20.41
CA THR A 86 -7.76 10.94 -21.51
C THR A 86 -8.66 10.71 -22.71
N ARG A 87 -9.79 11.44 -22.79
CA ARG A 87 -10.56 11.55 -24.04
C ARG A 87 -9.65 12.26 -25.05
N VAL A 88 -9.03 11.50 -25.94
CA VAL A 88 -8.37 12.04 -27.11
C VAL A 88 -9.48 12.55 -28.02
N TRP A 89 -9.62 13.87 -28.15
CA TRP A 89 -10.52 14.46 -29.14
C TRP A 89 -10.11 13.97 -30.52
N THR A 90 -10.97 13.21 -31.18
CA THR A 90 -10.77 12.80 -32.57
C THR A 90 -11.48 13.79 -33.50
N LYS A 91 -11.06 13.84 -34.76
CA LYS A 91 -11.62 14.73 -35.79
C LYS A 91 -13.14 14.54 -36.02
N GLU A 92 -13.70 13.44 -35.55
CA GLU A 92 -15.11 13.08 -35.68
C GLU A 92 -15.98 13.49 -34.47
N ASP A 93 -15.41 14.08 -33.42
CA ASP A 93 -16.19 14.60 -32.30
C ASP A 93 -16.98 15.85 -32.75
N PRO A 94 -18.32 15.89 -32.58
CA PRO A 94 -19.12 17.07 -32.90
C PRO A 94 -18.79 18.23 -31.96
N PHE A 95 -18.67 19.43 -32.54
CA PHE A 95 -18.38 20.70 -31.86
C PHE A 95 -19.42 21.04 -30.79
#